data_AF-A0A7S0IUW8-F1
#
_entry.id   AF-A0A7S0IUW8-F1
#
_cell.length_a   1.000
_cell.length_b   1.000
_cell.length_c   1.000
_cell.angle_alpha   90.00
_cell.angle_beta   90.00
_cell.angle_gamma   90.00
#
_symmetry.space_group_name_H-M   'P 1'
#
loop_
_entity.id
_entity.type
_entity.pdbx_description
1 polymer ?
#
loop_
_entity_poly.entity_id
_entity_poly.type
_entity_poly.pdbx_seq_one_letter_code
_entity_poly.pdbx_strand_id
1 'polypeptide(L)'
;TLADASEADLRGLGLGYRAAYLQQTAALLCERGDSWLPSLRAVQDPDDVRTQLCELSGVGPKVADCVALFSLDQAATIPVDTHVWDIAVRDFDPSLKACGSLTPKVYARVGDLFRNAYGDHA
;
A
#
# COMPACT_ATOMS: atom_id res chain seq x y z
N THR A 1 0.62 -3.31 -24.52
CA THR A 1 1.12 -3.25 -23.12
C THR A 1 -0.07 -3.05 -22.17
N LEU A 2 0.11 -3.04 -20.84
CA LEU A 2 -1.02 -2.77 -19.93
C LEU A 2 -1.66 -1.40 -20.18
N ALA A 3 -0.87 -0.39 -20.57
CA ALA A 3 -1.36 0.95 -20.87
C ALA A 3 -2.21 1.03 -22.15
N ASP A 4 -2.02 0.09 -23.09
CA ASP A 4 -2.79 0.04 -24.35
C ASP A 4 -4.11 -0.72 -24.21
N ALA A 5 -4.31 -1.45 -23.11
CA ALA A 5 -5.52 -2.23 -22.87
C ALA A 5 -6.68 -1.30 -22.48
N SER A 6 -7.85 -1.49 -23.09
CA SER A 6 -9.05 -0.77 -22.66
C SER A 6 -9.61 -1.35 -21.36
N GLU A 7 -10.37 -0.56 -20.61
CA GLU A 7 -11.07 -1.07 -19.42
C GLU A 7 -12.00 -2.25 -19.78
N ALA A 8 -12.61 -2.24 -20.96
CA ALA A 8 -13.48 -3.31 -21.44
C ALA A 8 -12.71 -4.63 -21.62
N ASP A 9 -11.51 -4.58 -22.19
CA ASP A 9 -10.65 -5.76 -22.34
C ASP A 9 -10.30 -6.34 -20.96
N LEU A 10 -9.91 -5.48 -20.03
CA LEU A 10 -9.55 -5.87 -18.66
C LEU A 10 -10.75 -6.45 -17.88
N ARG A 11 -11.96 -5.90 -18.08
CA ARG A 11 -13.20 -6.46 -17.52
C ARG A 11 -13.53 -7.82 -18.14
N GLY A 12 -13.29 -7.99 -19.44
CA GLY A 12 -13.44 -9.26 -20.16
C GLY A 12 -12.56 -10.38 -19.59
N LEU A 13 -11.44 -10.02 -18.95
CA LEU A 13 -10.55 -10.93 -18.23
C LEU A 13 -11.00 -11.24 -16.78
N GLY A 14 -12.13 -10.70 -16.32
CA GLY A 14 -12.66 -10.96 -14.97
C GLY A 14 -12.07 -10.08 -13.86
N LEU A 15 -11.38 -8.99 -14.18
CA LEU A 15 -10.78 -8.08 -13.19
C LEU A 15 -11.82 -7.22 -12.42
N GLY A 16 -13.08 -7.24 -12.87
CA GLY A 16 -14.19 -6.54 -12.23
C GLY A 16 -13.95 -5.04 -12.15
N TYR A 17 -14.31 -4.41 -11.02
CA TYR A 17 -14.15 -2.96 -10.84
C TYR A 17 -12.68 -2.50 -10.81
N ARG A 18 -11.72 -3.40 -10.55
CA ARG A 18 -10.28 -3.08 -10.54
C ARG A 18 -9.70 -2.87 -11.93
N ALA A 19 -10.43 -3.25 -12.98
CA ALA A 19 -10.04 -2.98 -14.36
C ALA A 19 -9.79 -1.48 -14.60
N ALA A 20 -10.65 -0.61 -14.07
CA ALA A 20 -10.50 0.84 -14.16
C ALA A 20 -9.22 1.32 -13.47
N TYR A 21 -8.90 0.80 -12.28
CA TYR A 21 -7.70 1.16 -11.52
C TYR A 21 -6.42 0.78 -12.26
N LEU A 22 -6.40 -0.43 -12.85
CA LEU A 22 -5.25 -0.92 -13.61
C LEU A 22 -4.99 -0.07 -14.85
N GLN A 23 -6.03 0.26 -15.61
CA GLN A 23 -5.91 1.09 -16.80
C GLN A 23 -5.42 2.50 -16.44
N GLN A 24 -6.02 3.14 -15.43
CA GLN A 24 -5.66 4.50 -15.00
C GLN A 24 -4.25 4.55 -14.41
N THR A 25 -3.88 3.57 -13.59
CA THR A 25 -2.53 3.47 -13.02
C THR A 25 -1.49 3.23 -14.10
N ALA A 26 -1.75 2.36 -15.08
CA ALA A 26 -0.83 2.11 -16.18
C ALA A 26 -0.60 3.39 -17.02
N ALA A 27 -1.66 4.14 -17.33
CA ALA A 27 -1.55 5.41 -18.04
C ALA A 27 -0.72 6.44 -17.25
N LEU A 28 -1.01 6.61 -15.95
CA LEU A 28 -0.28 7.55 -15.10
C LEU A 28 1.20 7.17 -14.93
N LEU A 29 1.52 5.88 -14.86
CA LEU A 29 2.91 5.42 -14.83
C LEU A 29 3.65 5.75 -16.14
N CYS A 30 3.00 5.61 -17.29
CA CYS A 30 3.58 6.04 -18.56
C CYS A 30 3.84 7.55 -18.61
N GLU A 31 2.94 8.36 -18.03
CA GLU A 31 3.12 9.82 -17.93
C GLU A 31 4.26 10.20 -16.99
N ARG A 32 4.42 9.52 -15.85
CA ARG A 32 5.51 9.75 -14.89
C ARG A 32 6.87 9.27 -15.40
N GLY A 33 6.87 8.28 -16.29
CA GLY A 33 8.06 7.69 -16.90
C GLY A 33 8.69 6.57 -16.07
N ASP A 34 9.46 5.73 -16.75
CA ASP A 34 9.98 4.46 -16.22
C ASP A 34 10.91 4.60 -15.00
N SER A 35 11.49 5.78 -14.79
CA SER A 35 12.38 6.05 -13.67
C SER A 35 11.67 6.46 -12.38
N TRP A 36 10.39 6.87 -12.45
CA TRP A 36 9.68 7.39 -11.29
C TRP A 36 9.53 6.32 -10.19
N LEU A 37 8.98 5.16 -10.51
CA LEU A 37 8.75 4.12 -9.50
C LEU A 37 10.06 3.60 -8.87
N PRO A 38 11.14 3.32 -9.65
CA PRO A 38 12.45 2.99 -9.07
C PRO A 38 13.04 4.10 -8.19
N SER A 39 12.80 5.38 -8.52
CA SER A 39 13.33 6.50 -7.73
C SER A 39 12.81 6.53 -6.29
N LEU A 40 11.64 5.93 -6.03
CA LEU A 40 11.07 5.86 -4.69
C LEU A 40 11.91 5.03 -3.72
N ARG A 41 12.80 4.15 -4.21
CA ARG A 41 13.77 3.42 -3.36
C ARG A 41 14.74 4.35 -2.64
N ALA A 42 15.02 5.53 -3.20
CA ALA A 42 15.93 6.51 -2.61
C ALA A 42 15.25 7.42 -1.57
N VAL A 43 13.92 7.34 -1.43
CA VAL A 43 13.17 8.12 -0.46
C VAL A 43 13.37 7.50 0.93
N GLN A 44 13.81 8.32 1.88
CA GLN A 44 14.15 7.87 3.23
C GLN A 44 12.93 7.76 4.14
N ASP A 45 11.90 8.58 3.92
CA ASP A 45 10.67 8.56 4.70
C ASP A 45 9.64 7.61 4.06
N PRO A 46 9.28 6.49 4.72
CA PRO A 46 8.27 5.58 4.21
C PRO A 46 6.89 6.24 4.02
N ASP A 47 6.58 7.27 4.80
CA ASP A 47 5.31 7.99 4.70
C ASP A 47 5.22 8.80 3.41
N ASP A 48 6.35 9.35 2.94
CA ASP A 48 6.44 10.03 1.64
C ASP A 48 6.29 9.04 0.48
N VAL A 49 6.91 7.85 0.58
CA VAL A 49 6.72 6.76 -0.40
C VAL A 49 5.26 6.37 -0.47
N ARG A 50 4.62 6.13 0.68
CA ARG A 50 3.21 5.77 0.75
C ARG A 50 2.32 6.84 0.15
N THR A 51 2.59 8.12 0.47
CA THR A 51 1.81 9.26 -0.05
C THR A 51 1.87 9.31 -1.57
N GLN A 52 3.06 9.18 -2.16
CA GLN A 52 3.25 9.18 -3.61
C GLN A 52 2.59 7.98 -4.29
N LEU A 53 2.65 6.79 -3.69
CA LEU A 53 1.98 5.61 -4.21
C LEU A 53 0.45 5.71 -4.13
N CYS A 54 -0.09 6.37 -3.10
CA CYS A 54 -1.53 6.59 -2.94
C CYS A 54 -2.12 7.57 -3.97
N GLU A 55 -1.29 8.25 -4.76
CA GLU A 55 -1.75 9.06 -5.90
C GLU A 55 -2.21 8.17 -7.07
N LEU A 56 -1.80 6.90 -7.12
CA LEU A 56 -2.21 5.94 -8.13
C LEU A 56 -3.66 5.46 -7.88
N SER A 57 -4.42 5.30 -8.96
CA SER A 57 -5.83 4.90 -8.87
C SER A 57 -5.98 3.52 -8.24
N GLY A 58 -6.81 3.41 -7.20
CA GLY A 58 -7.06 2.16 -6.48
C GLY A 58 -5.98 1.76 -5.48
N VAL A 59 -4.97 2.61 -5.24
CA VAL A 59 -3.92 2.38 -4.25
C VAL A 59 -4.24 3.14 -2.96
N GLY A 60 -4.59 2.41 -1.91
CA GLY A 60 -4.72 2.94 -0.56
C GLY A 60 -3.52 2.58 0.33
N PRO A 61 -3.50 3.00 1.62
CA PRO A 61 -2.38 2.81 2.53
C PRO A 61 -1.82 1.38 2.56
N LYS A 62 -2.69 0.38 2.71
CA LYS A 62 -2.29 -1.03 2.71
C LYS A 62 -1.58 -1.45 1.43
N VAL A 63 -2.12 -1.07 0.27
CA VAL A 63 -1.55 -1.46 -1.03
C VAL A 63 -0.23 -0.74 -1.26
N ALA A 64 -0.17 0.56 -0.96
CA ALA A 64 1.05 1.34 -1.02
C ALA A 64 2.15 0.74 -0.13
N ASP A 65 1.80 0.35 1.09
CA ASP A 65 2.73 -0.28 2.02
C ASP A 65 3.20 -1.67 1.55
N CYS A 66 2.32 -2.48 0.93
CA CYS A 66 2.75 -3.73 0.29
C CYS A 66 3.77 -3.47 -0.82
N VAL A 67 3.54 -2.47 -1.68
CA VAL A 67 4.48 -2.12 -2.75
C VAL A 67 5.79 -1.61 -2.17
N ALA A 68 5.73 -0.73 -1.16
CA ALA A 68 6.89 -0.21 -0.47
C ALA A 68 7.76 -1.31 0.14
N LEU A 69 7.14 -2.22 0.90
CA LEU A 69 7.82 -3.34 1.56
C LEU A 69 8.42 -4.34 0.56
N PHE A 70 7.63 -4.77 -0.43
CA PHE A 70 8.05 -5.87 -1.31
C PHE A 70 8.87 -5.43 -2.53
N SER A 71 8.90 -4.15 -2.87
CA SER A 71 9.51 -3.69 -4.12
C SER A 71 10.30 -2.38 -4.07
N LEU A 72 10.24 -1.62 -2.96
CA LEU A 72 10.92 -0.33 -2.85
C LEU A 72 11.91 -0.24 -1.67
N ASP A 73 12.37 -1.38 -1.15
CA ASP A 73 13.37 -1.50 -0.08
C ASP A 73 12.97 -0.82 1.25
N GLN A 74 11.68 -0.58 1.47
CA GLN A 74 11.15 0.02 2.70
C GLN A 74 10.87 -1.07 3.76
N ALA A 75 11.93 -1.65 4.32
CA ALA A 75 11.85 -2.86 5.14
C ALA A 75 11.10 -2.72 6.48
N ALA A 76 10.89 -1.50 6.98
CA ALA A 76 10.15 -1.23 8.23
C ALA A 76 8.65 -0.90 8.00
N THR A 77 8.18 -1.00 6.76
CA THR A 77 6.80 -0.68 6.40
C THR A 77 5.88 -1.86 6.69
N ILE A 78 4.77 -1.59 7.38
CA ILE A 78 3.81 -2.61 7.84
C ILE A 78 2.48 -2.44 7.10
N PRO A 79 2.17 -3.31 6.11
CA PRO A 79 0.89 -3.24 5.40
C PRO A 79 -0.25 -3.76 6.30
N VAL A 80 -1.06 -2.86 6.85
CA VAL A 80 -2.13 -3.25 7.78
C VAL A 80 -3.38 -3.66 7.01
N ASP A 81 -3.57 -4.97 6.86
CA ASP A 81 -4.81 -5.58 6.38
C ASP A 81 -5.62 -6.18 7.53
N THR A 82 -6.67 -6.93 7.21
CA THR A 82 -7.52 -7.57 8.21
C THR A 82 -6.75 -8.59 9.06
N HIS A 83 -5.75 -9.28 8.50
CA HIS A 83 -4.97 -10.28 9.23
C HIS A 83 -3.96 -9.63 10.16
N VAL A 84 -3.22 -8.63 9.67
CA VAL A 84 -2.30 -7.84 10.50
C VAL A 84 -3.06 -7.12 11.61
N TRP A 85 -4.25 -6.60 11.31
CA TRP A 85 -5.17 -6.04 12.31
C TRP A 85 -5.55 -7.05 13.38
N ASP A 86 -6.01 -8.24 12.98
CA ASP A 86 -6.42 -9.28 13.93
C ASP A 86 -5.25 -9.73 14.82
N ILE A 87 -4.05 -9.85 14.27
CA ILE A 87 -2.82 -10.14 15.02
C ILE A 87 -2.50 -9.01 15.99
N ALA A 88 -2.51 -7.75 15.54
CA ALA A 88 -2.27 -6.58 16.38
C ALA A 88 -3.22 -6.56 17.58
N VAL A 89 -4.51 -6.77 17.31
CA VAL A 89 -5.57 -6.82 18.32
C VAL A 89 -5.39 -7.99 19.30
N ARG A 90 -5.04 -9.18 18.81
CA ARG A 90 -4.97 -10.39 19.61
C ARG A 90 -3.71 -10.43 20.49
N ASP A 91 -2.58 -10.05 19.91
CA ASP A 91 -1.25 -10.37 20.46
C ASP A 91 -0.51 -9.14 21.01
N PHE A 92 -0.82 -7.93 20.52
CA PHE A 92 -0.08 -6.71 20.88
C PHE A 92 -0.91 -5.73 21.72
N ASP A 93 -2.12 -5.40 21.26
CA ASP A 93 -2.93 -4.34 21.86
C ASP A 93 -4.44 -4.62 21.71
N PRO A 94 -5.05 -5.33 22.68
CA PRO A 94 -6.49 -5.60 22.70
C PRO A 94 -7.38 -4.36 22.72
N SER A 95 -6.85 -3.19 23.12
CA SER A 95 -7.64 -1.95 23.14
C SER A 95 -8.00 -1.45 21.73
N LEU A 96 -7.30 -1.93 20.69
CA LEU A 96 -7.63 -1.66 19.30
C LEU A 96 -9.03 -2.14 18.91
N LYS A 97 -9.62 -3.12 19.61
CA LYS A 97 -11.02 -3.54 19.38
C LYS A 97 -12.03 -2.42 19.63
N ALA A 98 -11.70 -1.47 20.51
CA ALA A 98 -12.55 -0.32 20.79
C ALA A 98 -12.47 0.74 19.68
N CYS A 99 -11.47 0.67 18.80
CA CYS A 99 -11.38 1.54 17.64
C CYS A 99 -12.37 1.06 16.57
N GLY A 100 -13.45 1.82 16.35
CA GLY A 100 -14.50 1.46 15.40
C GLY A 100 -14.11 1.53 13.91
N SER A 101 -12.94 2.11 13.59
CA SER A 101 -12.43 2.17 12.21
C SER A 101 -10.91 2.34 12.17
N LEU A 102 -10.31 1.90 11.06
CA LEU A 102 -8.89 2.03 10.78
C LEU A 102 -8.56 3.43 10.23
N THR A 103 -8.69 4.44 11.09
CA THR A 103 -8.26 5.82 10.77
C THR A 103 -6.75 5.89 10.56
N PRO A 104 -6.21 6.93 9.89
CA PRO A 104 -4.75 7.08 9.71
C PRO A 104 -3.95 6.97 11.02
N LYS A 105 -4.48 7.54 12.11
CA LYS A 105 -3.85 7.46 13.44
C LYS A 105 -3.84 6.03 14.00
N VAL A 106 -4.92 5.28 13.81
CA VAL A 106 -5.01 3.88 14.25
C VAL A 106 -4.11 3.00 13.37
N TYR A 107 -4.05 3.26 12.07
CA TYR A 107 -3.15 2.58 11.14
C TYR A 107 -1.68 2.75 11.54
N ALA A 108 -1.26 3.99 11.82
CA ALA A 108 0.09 4.30 12.29
C ALA A 108 0.39 3.58 13.63
N ARG A 109 -0.54 3.63 14.59
CA ARG A 109 -0.43 2.92 15.86
C ARG A 109 -0.21 1.41 15.67
N VAL A 110 -0.93 0.77 14.74
CA VAL A 110 -0.73 -0.66 14.45
C VAL A 110 0.66 -0.89 13.90
N GLY A 111 1.11 -0.10 12.92
CA GLY A 111 2.47 -0.20 12.39
C GLY A 111 3.55 -0.03 13.47
N ASP A 112 3.36 0.90 14.41
CA ASP A 112 4.29 1.13 15.51
C ASP A 112 4.37 -0.06 16.46
N LEU A 113 3.28 -0.82 16.68
CA LEU A 113 3.34 -2.04 17.51
C LEU A 113 4.29 -3.07 16.93
N PHE A 114 4.22 -3.30 15.61
CA PHE A 114 5.11 -4.24 14.92
C PHE A 114 6.55 -3.71 14.87
N ARG A 115 6.76 -2.44 14.52
CA ARG A 115 8.10 -1.83 14.51
C ARG A 115 8.77 -1.86 15.88
N ASN A 116 8.04 -1.57 16.95
CA ASN A 116 8.58 -1.63 18.30
C ASN A 116 8.93 -3.08 18.72
N ALA A 117 8.24 -4.08 18.19
CA ALA A 117 8.47 -5.48 18.51
C ALA A 117 9.62 -6.11 17.70
N TYR A 118 9.77 -5.72 16.43
CA TYR A 118 10.66 -6.41 15.47
C TYR A 118 11.77 -5.51 14.88
N GLY A 119 11.73 -4.20 15.11
CA GLY A 119 12.76 -3.24 14.70
C GLY A 119 12.73 -2.89 13.21
N ASP A 120 13.90 -2.66 12.63
CA ASP A 120 14.08 -2.08 11.28
C ASP A 120 13.66 -3.01 10.12
N HIS A 121 13.33 -4.27 10.43
CA HIS A 121 12.89 -5.29 9.47
C HIS A 121 11.57 -5.94 9.90
N ALA A 122 10.71 -5.15 10.56
CA ALA A 122 9.43 -5.58 11.11
C ALA A 122 8.40 -6.01 10.05
#